data_AF-A0A968V778-F1
#
_entry.id   AF-A0A968V778-F1
#
_cell.length_a   1.000
_cell.length_b   1.000
_cell.length_c   1.000
_cell.angle_alpha   90.00
_cell.angle_beta   90.00
_cell.angle_gamma   90.00
#
_symmetry.space_group_name_H-M   'P 1'
#
loop_
_entity.id
_entity.type
_entity.pdbx_description
1 polymer ?
#
loop_
_entity_poly.entity_id
_entity_poly.type
_entity_poly.pdbx_seq_one_letter_code
_entity_poly.pdbx_strand_id
1 'polypeptide(L)'
;MLQQYRSFVVFRQRLLSQLPPARPGNPQGFTLLELLVVLAIAGILSVMAFPLMVGAANKARYGEVTIQLDAIATEINSLYMERGSFPGDVFPNQRPAGVNYFPLQGSNNIPFDSKYDYESWTVGSSQCYIQVTFFGKNGSREPGSMMNRAAYPQPGLYEFGDDRILSLGIFNIPCRPSNT
;
A
#
# COMPACT_ATOMS: atom_id res chain seq x y z
N MET A 1 39.00 -27.76 -80.73
CA MET A 1 39.47 -28.23 -79.40
C MET A 1 38.85 -27.30 -78.35
N LEU A 2 38.25 -27.84 -77.28
CA LEU A 2 37.65 -27.13 -76.13
C LEU A 2 36.13 -26.79 -76.18
N GLN A 3 35.30 -27.80 -76.45
CA GLN A 3 33.87 -27.79 -76.12
C GLN A 3 33.60 -28.94 -75.12
N GLN A 4 33.84 -28.79 -73.81
CA GLN A 4 33.32 -29.83 -72.88
C GLN A 4 33.15 -29.57 -71.37
N TYR A 5 33.58 -28.47 -70.76
CA TYR A 5 33.66 -28.43 -69.27
C TYR A 5 32.70 -27.51 -68.50
N ARG A 6 31.69 -26.88 -69.15
CA ARG A 6 30.78 -25.96 -68.42
C ARG A 6 29.43 -26.52 -67.97
N SER A 7 29.11 -27.77 -68.27
CA SER A 7 27.73 -28.29 -68.04
C SER A 7 27.53 -29.09 -66.74
N PHE A 8 28.59 -29.48 -66.03
CA PHE A 8 28.44 -30.35 -64.84
C PHE A 8 28.07 -29.61 -63.54
N VAL A 9 28.41 -28.33 -63.39
CA VAL A 9 28.13 -27.57 -62.16
C VAL A 9 26.65 -27.18 -62.05
N VAL A 10 26.01 -26.85 -63.17
CA VAL A 10 24.58 -26.46 -63.22
C VAL A 10 23.66 -27.67 -62.98
N PHE A 11 24.11 -28.89 -63.31
CA PHE A 11 23.30 -30.10 -63.13
C PHE A 11 23.22 -30.56 -61.67
N ARG A 12 24.29 -30.35 -60.88
CA ARG A 12 24.29 -30.68 -59.44
C ARG A 12 23.39 -29.74 -58.62
N GLN A 13 23.18 -28.50 -59.07
CA GLN A 13 22.32 -27.52 -58.42
C GLN A 13 20.82 -27.79 -58.63
N ARG A 14 20.43 -28.40 -59.76
CA ARG A 14 19.02 -28.77 -60.02
C ARG A 14 18.57 -30.05 -59.30
N LEU A 15 19.52 -30.87 -58.82
CA LEU A 15 19.21 -32.09 -58.07
C LEU A 15 18.92 -31.80 -56.59
N LEU A 16 19.47 -30.72 -56.03
CA LEU A 16 19.20 -30.29 -54.64
C LEU A 16 17.92 -29.44 -54.51
N SER A 17 17.42 -28.85 -55.60
CA SER A 17 16.15 -28.10 -55.61
C SER A 17 14.91 -28.99 -55.71
N GLN A 18 15.07 -30.31 -55.85
CA GLN A 18 13.96 -31.27 -55.89
C GLN A 18 13.77 -32.02 -54.56
N LEU A 19 14.57 -31.73 -53.54
CA LEU A 19 14.31 -32.28 -52.22
C LEU A 19 13.11 -31.54 -51.63
N PRO A 20 12.02 -32.23 -51.28
CA PRO A 20 10.90 -31.59 -50.60
C PRO A 20 11.45 -30.91 -49.33
N PRO A 21 10.98 -29.68 -48.99
CA PRO A 21 11.40 -29.01 -47.78
C PRO A 21 11.18 -29.95 -46.60
N ALA A 22 12.18 -30.10 -45.73
CA ALA A 22 12.00 -30.83 -44.49
C ALA A 22 10.74 -30.30 -43.81
N ARG A 23 9.74 -31.17 -43.62
CA ARG A 23 8.49 -30.77 -42.94
C ARG A 23 8.89 -30.05 -41.66
N PRO A 24 8.44 -28.80 -41.43
CA PRO A 24 8.62 -28.19 -40.12
C PRO A 24 8.05 -29.18 -39.12
N GLY A 25 8.87 -29.59 -38.15
CA GLY A 25 8.50 -30.59 -37.15
C GLY A 25 7.12 -30.23 -36.58
N ASN A 26 6.24 -31.22 -36.50
CA ASN A 26 4.90 -31.04 -35.97
C ASN A 26 5.00 -30.29 -34.63
N PRO A 27 4.35 -29.12 -34.45
CA PRO A 27 4.39 -28.44 -33.16
C PRO A 27 3.91 -29.42 -32.10
N GLN A 28 4.81 -29.76 -31.17
CA GLN A 28 4.52 -30.67 -30.07
C GLN A 28 3.42 -30.02 -29.22
N GLY A 29 2.22 -30.60 -29.24
CA GLY A 29 1.12 -30.18 -28.37
C GLY A 29 1.40 -30.57 -26.93
N PHE A 30 0.98 -29.72 -25.99
CA PHE A 30 1.04 -30.02 -24.56
C PHE A 30 0.14 -31.21 -24.23
N THR A 31 0.61 -32.16 -23.43
CA THR A 31 -0.22 -33.31 -23.05
C THR A 31 -1.24 -32.93 -21.97
N LEU A 32 -2.41 -33.59 -21.95
CA LEU A 32 -3.38 -33.41 -20.88
C LEU A 32 -2.81 -33.77 -19.50
N LEU A 33 -1.91 -34.76 -19.47
CA LEU A 33 -1.22 -35.18 -18.26
C LEU A 33 -0.27 -34.10 -17.74
N GLU A 34 0.50 -33.44 -18.62
CA GLU A 34 1.39 -32.33 -18.22
C GLU A 34 0.60 -31.20 -17.60
N LEU A 35 -0.52 -30.81 -18.21
CA LEU A 35 -1.35 -29.74 -17.65
C LEU A 35 -1.97 -30.15 -16.31
N LEU A 36 -2.36 -31.43 -16.17
CA LEU A 36 -2.93 -31.97 -14.93
C LEU A 36 -1.93 -31.94 -13.78
N VAL A 37 -0.70 -32.42 -13.98
CA VAL A 37 0.33 -32.44 -12.93
C VAL A 37 0.77 -31.01 -12.57
N VAL A 38 0.89 -30.12 -13.56
CA VAL A 38 1.24 -28.72 -13.31
C VAL A 38 0.17 -28.03 -12.47
N LEU A 39 -1.11 -28.19 -12.80
CA LEU A 39 -2.21 -27.61 -12.01
C LEU A 39 -2.32 -28.25 -10.63
N ALA A 40 -2.05 -29.55 -10.49
CA ALA A 40 -2.04 -30.22 -9.19
C ALA A 40 -0.95 -29.63 -8.27
N ILE A 41 0.28 -29.47 -8.76
CA ILE A 41 1.38 -28.89 -7.99
C ILE A 41 1.13 -27.39 -7.73
N ALA A 42 0.73 -26.62 -8.76
CA ALA A 42 0.42 -25.20 -8.61
C ALA A 42 -0.72 -24.97 -7.61
N GLY A 43 -1.72 -25.84 -7.59
CA GLY A 43 -2.80 -25.84 -6.60
C GLY A 43 -2.27 -25.97 -5.18
N ILE A 44 -1.43 -26.98 -4.91
CA ILE A 44 -0.80 -27.19 -3.60
C ILE A 44 0.02 -25.97 -3.17
N LEU A 45 0.83 -25.42 -4.07
CA LEU A 45 1.65 -24.23 -3.78
C LEU A 45 0.79 -22.98 -3.51
N SER A 46 -0.29 -22.78 -4.26
CA SER A 46 -1.16 -21.61 -4.12
C SER A 46 -1.84 -21.54 -2.76
N VAL A 47 -2.29 -22.68 -2.23
CA VAL A 47 -2.96 -22.76 -0.92
C VAL A 47 -2.01 -22.35 0.20
N MET A 48 -0.73 -22.75 0.12
CA MET A 48 0.28 -22.37 1.12
C MET A 48 0.71 -20.90 0.98
N ALA A 49 0.86 -20.42 -0.27
CA ALA A 49 1.37 -19.07 -0.54
C ALA A 49 0.35 -17.97 -0.26
N PHE A 50 -0.94 -18.24 -0.48
CA PHE A 50 -2.00 -17.22 -0.37
C PHE A 50 -2.09 -16.52 1.01
N PRO A 51 -2.18 -17.22 2.15
CA PRO A 51 -2.28 -16.56 3.46
C PRO A 51 -1.05 -15.71 3.79
N LEU A 52 0.14 -16.18 3.40
CA LEU A 52 1.40 -15.44 3.58
C LEU A 52 1.39 -14.14 2.78
N MET A 53 0.92 -14.18 1.53
CA MET A 53 0.79 -13.01 0.68
C MET A 53 -0.17 -11.97 1.28
N VAL A 54 -1.33 -12.40 1.79
CA VAL A 54 -2.30 -11.50 2.44
C VAL A 54 -1.72 -10.87 3.70
N GLY A 55 -1.00 -11.63 4.52
CA GLY A 55 -0.32 -11.11 5.71
C GLY A 55 0.74 -10.06 5.36
N ALA A 56 1.58 -10.34 4.35
CA ALA A 56 2.59 -9.42 3.86
C ALA A 56 1.97 -8.13 3.30
N ALA A 57 0.88 -8.24 2.54
CA ALA A 57 0.14 -7.09 2.01
C ALA A 57 -0.45 -6.22 3.13
N ASN A 58 -1.03 -6.84 4.17
CA ASN A 58 -1.54 -6.10 5.33
C ASN A 58 -0.42 -5.39 6.08
N LYS A 59 0.73 -6.05 6.29
CA LYS A 59 1.91 -5.44 6.93
C LYS A 59 2.45 -4.25 6.13
N ALA A 60 2.51 -4.37 4.80
CA ALA A 60 2.93 -3.27 3.92
C ALA A 60 1.98 -2.08 4.04
N ARG A 61 0.66 -2.32 4.06
CA ARG A 61 -0.36 -1.30 4.27
C ARG A 61 -0.22 -0.58 5.61
N TYR A 62 0.02 -1.30 6.71
CA TYR A 62 0.30 -0.64 8.00
C TYR A 62 1.63 0.14 8.00
N GLY A 63 2.65 -0.33 7.27
CA GLY A 63 3.88 0.45 7.07
C GLY A 63 3.63 1.75 6.31
N GLU A 64 2.73 1.74 5.32
CA GLU A 64 2.26 2.95 4.65
C GLU A 64 1.53 3.88 5.63
N VAL A 65 0.64 3.36 6.48
CA VAL A 65 -0.03 4.16 7.54
C VAL A 65 0.98 4.87 8.42
N THR A 66 2.06 4.20 8.86
CA THR A 66 3.12 4.84 9.65
C THR A 66 3.75 6.02 8.91
N ILE A 67 4.09 5.85 7.62
CA ILE A 67 4.65 6.93 6.79
C ILE A 67 3.66 8.09 6.65
N GLN A 68 2.37 7.79 6.45
CA GLN A 68 1.32 8.80 6.33
C GLN A 68 1.13 9.57 7.63
N LEU A 69 1.12 8.88 8.78
CA LEU A 69 1.03 9.50 10.10
C LEU A 69 2.23 10.41 10.38
N ASP A 70 3.46 9.99 10.04
CA ASP A 70 4.65 10.83 10.20
C ASP A 70 4.59 12.10 9.32
N ALA A 71 4.07 11.98 8.10
CA ALA A 71 3.86 13.14 7.23
C ALA A 71 2.81 14.11 7.81
N ILE A 72 1.68 13.57 8.30
CA ILE A 72 0.63 14.35 8.99
C ILE A 72 1.22 15.03 10.24
N ALA A 73 1.99 14.33 11.07
CA ALA A 73 2.66 14.86 12.25
C ALA A 73 3.57 16.04 11.91
N THR A 74 4.40 15.88 10.88
CA THR A 74 5.36 16.89 10.43
C THR A 74 4.63 18.16 10.01
N GLU A 75 3.54 18.03 9.26
CA GLU A 75 2.75 19.19 8.83
C GLU A 75 2.03 19.87 9.99
N ILE A 76 1.39 19.11 10.88
CA ILE A 76 0.72 19.66 12.08
C ILE A 76 1.74 20.39 12.97
N ASN A 77 2.93 19.84 13.17
CA ASN A 77 3.99 20.48 13.94
C ASN A 77 4.49 21.76 13.25
N SER A 78 4.67 21.76 11.92
CA SER A 78 5.01 22.98 11.16
C SER A 78 3.95 24.06 11.34
N LEU A 79 2.68 23.67 11.23
CA LEU A 79 1.55 24.58 11.40
C LEU A 79 1.52 25.20 12.80
N TYR A 80 1.83 24.40 13.84
CA TYR A 80 1.97 24.89 15.21
C TYR A 80 3.13 25.87 15.34
N MET A 81 4.29 25.61 14.71
CA MET A 81 5.42 26.53 14.72
C MET A 81 5.11 27.86 14.01
N GLU A 82 4.29 27.84 12.96
CA GLU A 82 3.88 29.03 12.22
C GLU A 82 2.80 29.85 12.94
N ARG A 83 1.81 29.18 13.53
CA ARG A 83 0.59 29.84 14.08
C ARG A 83 0.56 29.91 15.60
N GLY A 84 1.48 29.24 16.29
CA GLY A 84 1.50 29.09 17.74
C GLY A 84 0.34 28.28 18.32
N SER A 85 -0.47 27.63 17.48
CA SER A 85 -1.62 26.83 17.89
C SER A 85 -1.91 25.71 16.88
N PHE A 86 -2.36 24.58 17.40
CA PHE A 86 -2.82 23.42 16.64
C PHE A 86 -4.22 23.67 16.07
N PRO A 87 -4.59 22.98 14.97
CA PRO A 87 -5.96 22.98 14.47
C PRO A 87 -6.98 22.58 15.53
N GLY A 88 -8.19 23.11 15.41
CA GLY A 88 -9.34 22.62 16.16
C GLY A 88 -9.72 21.19 15.77
N ASP A 89 -10.42 20.52 16.68
CA ASP A 89 -10.96 19.18 16.49
C ASP A 89 -11.87 19.10 15.26
N VAL A 90 -11.88 17.95 14.60
CA VAL A 90 -12.77 17.67 13.46
C VAL A 90 -13.33 16.25 13.59
N PHE A 91 -14.44 15.98 12.92
CA PHE A 91 -14.99 14.62 12.91
C PHE A 91 -14.08 13.65 12.13
N PRO A 92 -14.22 12.33 12.36
CA PRO A 92 -13.50 11.32 11.60
C PRO A 92 -13.68 11.50 10.09
N ASN A 93 -12.62 11.22 9.34
CA ASN A 93 -12.57 11.41 7.89
C ASN A 93 -12.79 12.87 7.45
N GLN A 94 -12.34 13.84 8.26
CA GLN A 94 -12.28 15.24 7.88
C GLN A 94 -10.89 15.78 8.08
N ARG A 95 -10.50 16.72 7.20
CA ARG A 95 -9.21 17.37 7.24
C ARG A 95 -9.24 18.56 8.21
N PRO A 96 -8.32 18.65 9.18
CA PRO A 96 -8.21 19.81 10.05
C PRO A 96 -7.82 21.09 9.28
N ALA A 97 -8.27 22.25 9.77
CA ALA A 97 -8.01 23.52 9.11
C ALA A 97 -6.50 23.84 9.05
N GLY A 98 -6.00 24.10 7.83
CA GLY A 98 -4.59 24.45 7.60
C GLY A 98 -3.64 23.27 7.40
N VAL A 99 -4.11 22.03 7.54
CA VAL A 99 -3.36 20.82 7.18
C VAL A 99 -3.70 20.47 5.74
N ASN A 100 -2.72 20.37 4.84
CA ASN A 100 -2.93 20.06 3.42
C ASN A 100 -2.91 18.55 3.16
N TYR A 101 -1.97 17.85 3.77
CA TYR A 101 -1.81 16.41 3.67
C TYR A 101 -2.60 15.70 4.78
N PHE A 102 -3.81 15.28 4.41
CA PHE A 102 -4.65 14.42 5.24
C PHE A 102 -5.47 13.53 4.30
N PRO A 103 -5.05 12.27 4.07
CA PRO A 103 -5.78 11.32 3.24
C PRO A 103 -7.17 11.05 3.81
N LEU A 104 -8.16 10.94 2.93
CA LEU A 104 -9.55 10.71 3.29
C LEU A 104 -10.05 9.39 2.71
N GLN A 105 -10.97 8.73 3.40
CA GLN A 105 -11.69 7.56 2.90
C GLN A 105 -12.27 7.83 1.51
N GLY A 106 -12.22 6.83 0.63
CA GLY A 106 -12.61 6.95 -0.78
C GLY A 106 -11.52 7.55 -1.67
N SER A 107 -10.37 7.94 -1.12
CA SER A 107 -9.18 8.29 -1.92
C SER A 107 -8.35 7.06 -2.28
N ASN A 108 -7.58 7.14 -3.36
CA ASN A 108 -6.76 6.02 -3.85
C ASN A 108 -5.54 5.70 -2.95
N ASN A 109 -5.26 6.54 -1.96
CA ASN A 109 -4.05 6.48 -1.14
C ASN A 109 -4.36 6.26 0.35
N ILE A 110 -5.52 5.69 0.70
CA ILE A 110 -5.79 5.31 2.08
C ILE A 110 -5.72 3.78 2.24
N PRO A 111 -4.82 3.26 3.08
CA PRO A 111 -4.76 1.83 3.37
C PRO A 111 -6.11 1.32 3.88
N PHE A 112 -6.51 0.15 3.37
CA PHE A 112 -7.78 -0.53 3.71
C PHE A 112 -9.07 0.25 3.42
N ASP A 113 -9.01 1.38 2.71
CA ASP A 113 -10.13 2.32 2.59
C ASP A 113 -10.72 2.71 3.97
N SER A 114 -9.83 2.87 4.95
CA SER A 114 -10.16 3.25 6.32
C SER A 114 -10.21 4.78 6.44
N LYS A 115 -10.07 5.32 7.66
CA LYS A 115 -10.12 6.76 7.92
C LYS A 115 -9.16 7.19 9.02
N TYR A 116 -8.74 8.44 8.92
CA TYR A 116 -8.03 9.16 9.97
C TYR A 116 -9.00 10.04 10.75
N ASP A 117 -8.72 10.20 12.03
CA ASP A 117 -9.47 11.03 12.98
C ASP A 117 -8.46 11.90 13.73
N TYR A 118 -8.49 13.20 13.49
CA TYR A 118 -7.62 14.16 14.18
C TYR A 118 -8.36 14.70 15.39
N GLU A 119 -7.73 14.58 16.54
CA GLU A 119 -8.33 14.93 17.81
C GLU A 119 -7.49 16.00 18.53
N SER A 120 -8.17 17.08 18.89
CA SER A 120 -7.59 18.20 19.64
C SER A 120 -8.49 18.57 20.82
N TRP A 121 -8.30 17.88 21.94
CA TRP A 121 -9.19 18.00 23.10
C TRP A 121 -8.47 18.52 24.33
N THR A 122 -9.23 19.26 25.14
CA THR A 122 -8.78 19.76 26.43
C THR A 122 -8.75 18.64 27.47
N VAL A 123 -7.70 18.61 28.29
CA VAL A 123 -7.51 17.70 29.42
C VAL A 123 -7.46 18.51 30.69
N GLY A 124 -8.44 18.29 31.57
CA GLY A 124 -8.55 19.07 32.80
C GLY A 124 -8.77 20.56 32.51
N SER A 125 -8.11 21.43 33.27
CA SER A 125 -8.30 22.88 33.21
C SER A 125 -7.19 23.65 32.49
N SER A 126 -6.04 23.04 32.22
CA SER A 126 -4.84 23.75 31.77
C SER A 126 -4.07 23.06 30.65
N GLN A 127 -4.51 21.89 30.20
CA GLN A 127 -3.80 21.10 29.19
C GLN A 127 -4.70 20.69 28.04
N CYS A 128 -4.11 20.27 26.94
CA CYS A 128 -4.77 19.61 25.83
C CYS A 128 -3.88 18.50 25.28
N TYR A 129 -4.46 17.57 24.53
CA TYR A 129 -3.67 16.62 23.76
C TYR A 129 -3.99 16.74 22.28
N ILE A 130 -3.02 16.37 21.46
CA ILE A 130 -3.17 16.26 20.02
C ILE A 130 -2.85 14.81 19.62
N GLN A 131 -3.81 14.16 18.96
CA GLN A 131 -3.59 12.82 18.43
C GLN A 131 -4.25 12.64 17.07
N VAL A 132 -3.73 11.70 16.29
CA VAL A 132 -4.33 11.24 15.04
C VAL A 132 -4.51 9.74 15.12
N THR A 133 -5.74 9.27 14.92
CA THR A 133 -6.04 7.84 14.93
C THR A 133 -6.40 7.37 13.53
N PHE A 134 -5.77 6.30 13.08
CA PHE A 134 -6.16 5.53 11.90
C PHE A 134 -6.98 4.31 12.35
N PHE A 135 -8.18 4.12 11.80
CA PHE A 135 -9.17 3.15 12.28
C PHE A 135 -8.92 1.70 11.80
N GLY A 136 -7.66 1.36 11.53
CA GLY A 136 -7.30 0.00 11.16
C GLY A 136 -7.94 -0.53 9.88
N LYS A 137 -8.00 -1.86 9.77
CA LYS A 137 -8.49 -2.59 8.60
C LYS A 137 -10.02 -2.65 8.56
N ASN A 138 -10.68 -2.59 9.71
CA ASN A 138 -12.14 -2.65 9.82
C ASN A 138 -12.82 -1.29 9.53
N GLY A 139 -12.05 -0.20 9.38
CA GLY A 139 -12.56 1.14 9.10
C GLY A 139 -13.38 1.75 10.24
N SER A 140 -13.26 1.18 11.44
CA SER A 140 -14.05 1.50 12.62
C SER A 140 -13.14 1.63 13.82
N ARG A 141 -13.37 2.65 14.63
CA ARG A 141 -12.56 2.89 15.81
C ARG A 141 -12.70 1.74 16.81
N GLU A 142 -11.59 1.24 17.33
CA GLU A 142 -11.60 0.12 18.26
C GLU A 142 -12.32 0.50 19.57
N PRO A 143 -13.26 -0.32 20.08
CA PRO A 143 -13.94 -0.02 21.33
C PRO A 143 -12.97 0.09 22.50
N GLY A 144 -13.00 1.23 23.19
CA GLY A 144 -12.06 1.51 24.28
C GLY A 144 -10.71 2.06 23.83
N SER A 145 -10.48 2.22 22.52
CA SER A 145 -9.48 3.18 22.06
C SER A 145 -9.83 4.55 22.64
N MET A 146 -8.81 5.29 23.04
CA MET A 146 -8.95 6.40 23.98
C MET A 146 -9.50 7.67 23.31
N MET A 147 -10.79 7.61 22.95
CA MET A 147 -11.58 8.76 22.51
C MET A 147 -11.61 9.80 23.62
N ASN A 148 -11.40 11.06 23.27
CA ASN A 148 -11.58 12.20 24.19
C ASN A 148 -10.75 12.10 25.49
N ARG A 149 -9.62 11.38 25.47
CA ARG A 149 -8.75 11.18 26.64
C ARG A 149 -7.27 11.26 26.25
N ALA A 150 -6.48 11.94 27.07
CA ALA A 150 -5.02 11.93 26.96
C ALA A 150 -4.44 10.63 27.52
N ALA A 151 -4.56 9.57 26.74
CA ALA A 151 -4.03 8.27 27.09
C ALA A 151 -2.52 8.14 26.92
N TYR A 152 -1.99 8.85 25.92
CA TYR A 152 -0.60 8.74 25.50
C TYR A 152 0.08 10.10 25.67
N PRO A 153 0.60 10.38 26.89
CA PRO A 153 1.18 11.68 27.19
C PRO A 153 2.49 11.94 26.45
N GLN A 154 3.19 10.87 26.06
CA GLN A 154 4.43 10.96 25.32
C GLN A 154 4.13 10.95 23.82
N PRO A 155 4.85 11.77 23.01
CA PRO A 155 4.75 11.70 21.57
C PRO A 155 5.21 10.34 21.06
N GLY A 156 4.49 9.77 20.11
CA GLY A 156 4.83 8.47 19.53
C GLY A 156 3.67 7.78 18.83
N LEU A 157 3.98 6.65 18.19
CA LEU A 157 3.01 5.78 17.54
C LEU A 157 2.67 4.61 18.46
N TYR A 158 1.38 4.43 18.71
CA TYR A 158 0.81 3.40 19.56
C TYR A 158 -0.13 2.52 18.76
N GLU A 159 -0.27 1.27 19.18
CA GLU A 159 -1.18 0.31 18.58
C GLU A 159 -2.24 -0.07 19.61
N PHE A 160 -3.50 -0.12 19.17
CA PHE A 160 -4.62 -0.59 19.99
C PHE A 160 -5.58 -1.39 19.11
N GLY A 161 -5.59 -2.72 19.26
CA GLY A 161 -6.31 -3.57 18.31
C GLY A 161 -5.74 -3.41 16.90
N ASP A 162 -6.59 -3.10 15.92
CA ASP A 162 -6.16 -2.76 14.57
C ASP A 162 -5.92 -1.25 14.33
N ASP A 163 -6.26 -0.40 15.29
CA ASP A 163 -6.01 1.04 15.22
C ASP A 163 -4.51 1.38 15.29
N ARG A 164 -4.14 2.49 14.65
CA ARG A 164 -2.82 3.15 14.84
C ARG A 164 -3.04 4.54 15.36
N ILE A 165 -2.48 4.83 16.53
CA ILE A 165 -2.68 6.08 17.25
C ILE A 165 -1.35 6.81 17.29
N LEU A 166 -1.27 7.92 16.59
CA LEU A 166 -0.15 8.86 16.69
C LEU A 166 -0.50 9.91 17.74
N SER A 167 0.23 9.92 18.85
CA SER A 167 0.16 11.02 19.81
C SER A 167 1.26 12.03 19.50
N LEU A 168 0.92 13.32 19.44
CA LEU A 168 1.91 14.41 19.45
C LEU A 168 2.21 14.90 20.87
N GLY A 169 1.52 14.35 21.87
CA GLY A 169 1.72 14.65 23.28
C GLY A 169 0.68 15.60 23.88
N ILE A 170 0.98 16.06 25.09
CA ILE A 170 0.16 16.97 25.90
C ILE A 170 0.81 18.35 25.95
N PHE A 171 0.02 19.39 25.75
CA PHE A 171 0.46 20.78 25.69
C PHE A 171 -0.32 21.64 26.68
N ASN A 172 0.29 22.75 27.14
CA ASN A 172 -0.40 23.72 27.97
C ASN A 172 -1.32 24.62 27.13
N ILE A 173 -2.45 25.04 27.69
CA ILE A 173 -3.43 25.91 27.03
C ILE A 173 -2.92 27.38 27.02
N PRO A 174 -3.18 28.17 25.97
CA PRO A 174 -3.88 27.80 24.74
C PRO A 174 -2.97 27.08 23.76
N CYS A 175 -3.36 25.86 23.40
CA CYS A 175 -2.70 25.06 22.37
C CYS A 175 -3.50 24.98 21.07
N ARG A 176 -4.75 25.46 21.06
CA ARG A 176 -5.67 25.52 19.92
C ARG A 176 -6.46 26.83 19.97
N PRO A 177 -6.95 27.35 18.84
CA PRO A 177 -7.76 28.57 18.83
C PRO A 177 -9.04 28.38 19.66
N SER A 178 -9.46 29.44 20.36
CA SER A 178 -10.51 29.39 21.38
C SER A 178 -11.94 29.28 20.85
N ASN A 179 -12.16 29.25 19.53
CA ASN A 179 -13.47 29.03 18.90
C ASN A 179 -13.29 28.84 17.38
N THR A 180 -13.75 27.71 16.86
CA THR A 180 -14.41 27.57 15.55
C THR A 180 -15.34 26.36 15.63
#